data_AF-A0A417XXI3-F1
#
_entry.id   AF-A0A417XXI3-F1
#
_cell.length_a   1.000
_cell.length_b   1.000
_cell.length_c   1.000
_cell.angle_alpha   90.00
_cell.angle_beta   90.00
_cell.angle_gamma   90.00
#
_symmetry.space_group_name_H-M   'P 1'
#
loop_
_entity.id
_entity.type
_entity.pdbx_description
1 polymer ?
#
loop_
_entity_poly.entity_id
_entity_poly.type
_entity_poly.pdbx_seq_one_letter_code
_entity_poly.pdbx_strand_id
1 'polypeptide(L)'
;MNELSEFGWFWLPSDESRRFPGTLRFSTEGGGELTLHANPDVPENLLEPDSGTRRVVGMLDDDYVTLDRCFPVHTQMFGGTQRLSVGMVVKGACFDDDGELEFNSISFEVDGAPEWIGRTAVERDWRHEPADAMQYSLTLNPIPTETVDAPFGSVTLRYGWRTDGGDDASQDSIHQTRRFELQFDDLQPLDQLLRRASAVQDLVTIAANRQRRMHSLVVTHPGATREDVTGAPPKPLELLINNREGAEASVRTRSTDLLFTYEQLGGLWFPPNRGGLPYAASRSGAAVFS
;
A
#
# COMPACT_ATOMS: atom_id res chain seq x y z
N MET A 1 -4.97 -4.68 -10.86
CA MET A 1 -6.37 -4.36 -10.54
C MET A 1 -6.72 -5.22 -9.34
N ASN A 2 -6.66 -4.63 -8.14
CA ASN A 2 -6.99 -5.37 -6.91
C ASN A 2 -8.51 -5.28 -6.75
N GLU A 3 -9.19 -6.33 -7.22
CA GLU A 3 -10.61 -6.52 -6.97
C GLU A 3 -10.73 -7.62 -5.90
N LEU A 4 -11.24 -7.22 -4.74
CA LEU A 4 -11.57 -8.11 -3.64
C LEU A 4 -13.06 -8.43 -3.72
N SER A 5 -13.43 -9.70 -3.66
CA SER A 5 -14.83 -10.12 -3.55
C SER A 5 -14.90 -11.41 -2.74
N GLU A 6 -14.98 -11.28 -1.42
CA GLU A 6 -14.88 -12.39 -0.48
C GLU A 6 -16.13 -12.43 0.43
N PHE A 7 -16.55 -13.64 0.79
CA PHE A 7 -17.60 -13.87 1.79
C PHE A 7 -16.97 -14.02 3.17
N GLY A 8 -17.65 -13.56 4.20
CA GLY A 8 -17.15 -13.71 5.57
C GLY A 8 -18.20 -13.44 6.64
N TRP A 9 -17.72 -13.50 7.88
CA TRP A 9 -18.49 -13.17 9.08
C TRP A 9 -18.02 -11.82 9.61
N PHE A 10 -18.96 -10.95 9.95
CA PHE A 10 -18.70 -9.59 10.37
C PHE A 10 -19.40 -9.29 11.69
N TRP A 11 -18.87 -8.37 12.48
CA TRP A 11 -19.42 -7.94 13.75
C TRP A 11 -19.01 -6.48 14.05
N LEU A 12 -19.66 -5.89 15.05
CA LEU A 12 -19.23 -4.59 15.59
C LEU A 12 -18.08 -4.81 16.59
N PRO A 13 -17.08 -3.92 16.63
CA PRO A 13 -15.99 -3.99 17.62
C PRO A 13 -16.50 -4.18 19.07
N SER A 14 -17.60 -3.50 19.42
CA SER A 14 -18.23 -3.58 20.74
C SER A 14 -18.93 -4.90 21.08
N ASP A 15 -19.19 -5.78 20.10
CA ASP A 15 -19.97 -7.01 20.32
C ASP A 15 -19.59 -8.13 19.33
N GLU A 16 -18.54 -8.89 19.66
CA GLU A 16 -18.10 -10.05 18.89
C GLU A 16 -19.10 -11.23 18.92
N SER A 17 -19.97 -11.29 19.93
CA SER A 17 -20.93 -12.39 20.07
C SER A 17 -22.01 -12.38 18.98
N ARG A 18 -22.27 -11.21 18.41
CA ARG A 18 -23.27 -10.98 17.36
C ARG A 18 -22.63 -10.87 15.99
N ARG A 19 -22.27 -12.02 15.42
CA ARG A 19 -21.72 -12.12 14.06
C ARG A 19 -22.82 -12.24 13.02
N PHE A 20 -22.63 -11.59 11.88
CA PHE A 20 -23.55 -11.63 10.75
C PHE A 20 -22.81 -11.93 9.43
N PRO A 21 -23.41 -12.73 8.54
CA PRO A 21 -22.78 -13.09 7.28
C PRO A 21 -22.86 -11.94 6.26
N GLY A 22 -21.80 -11.75 5.49
CA GLY A 22 -21.73 -10.71 4.46
C GLY A 22 -20.79 -11.05 3.32
N THR A 23 -20.86 -10.25 2.26
CA THR A 23 -19.89 -10.26 1.15
C THR A 23 -19.23 -8.89 1.07
N LEU A 24 -17.91 -8.85 1.26
CA LEU A 24 -17.10 -7.66 1.07
C LEU A 24 -16.62 -7.60 -0.37
N ARG A 25 -16.92 -6.49 -1.03
CA ARG A 25 -16.36 -6.13 -2.32
C ARG A 25 -15.52 -4.88 -2.18
N PHE A 26 -14.33 -4.88 -2.76
CA PHE A 26 -13.49 -3.70 -2.79
C PHE A 26 -12.79 -3.58 -4.13
N SER A 27 -12.80 -2.37 -4.68
CA SER A 27 -11.91 -2.01 -5.79
C SER A 27 -11.34 -0.63 -5.53
N THR A 28 -10.10 -0.41 -5.97
CA THR A 28 -9.44 0.90 -5.80
C THR A 28 -10.12 2.02 -6.58
N GLU A 29 -10.97 1.70 -7.56
CA GLU A 29 -11.70 2.67 -8.39
C GLU A 29 -13.18 2.83 -7.99
N GLY A 30 -13.83 1.73 -7.62
CA GLY A 30 -15.24 1.69 -7.21
C GLY A 30 -15.47 1.91 -5.72
N GLY A 31 -14.41 1.81 -4.91
CA GLY A 31 -14.49 1.83 -3.45
C GLY A 31 -14.89 0.47 -2.86
N GLY A 32 -15.22 0.48 -1.58
CA GLY A 32 -15.67 -0.69 -0.85
C GLY A 32 -17.19 -0.74 -0.65
N GLU A 33 -17.74 -1.94 -0.70
CA GLU A 33 -19.12 -2.24 -0.36
C GLU A 33 -19.18 -3.53 0.47
N LEU A 34 -19.83 -3.47 1.62
CA LEU A 34 -20.22 -4.66 2.39
C LEU A 34 -21.72 -4.90 2.19
N THR A 35 -22.02 -6.02 1.56
CA THR A 35 -23.39 -6.53 1.42
C THR A 35 -23.69 -7.49 2.57
N LEU A 36 -24.68 -7.15 3.40
CA LEU A 36 -25.14 -8.01 4.50
C LEU A 36 -26.22 -8.97 4.00
N HIS A 37 -26.05 -10.25 4.30
CA HIS A 37 -27.04 -11.28 3.96
C HIS A 37 -28.05 -11.39 5.12
N ALA A 38 -29.35 -11.41 4.80
CA ALA A 38 -30.44 -11.24 5.75
C ALA A 38 -30.26 -12.06 7.05
N ASN A 39 -29.98 -11.36 8.15
CA ASN A 39 -29.79 -11.94 9.48
C ASN A 39 -30.49 -11.05 10.53
N PRO A 40 -31.38 -11.59 11.40
CA PRO A 40 -31.97 -10.82 12.50
C PRO A 40 -30.94 -10.24 13.48
N ASP A 41 -29.70 -10.77 13.48
CA ASP A 41 -28.66 -10.35 14.41
C ASP A 41 -27.94 -9.06 13.98
N VAL A 42 -28.18 -8.53 12.77
CA VAL A 42 -27.59 -7.26 12.32
C VAL A 42 -28.02 -6.14 13.28
N PRO A 43 -27.07 -5.45 13.93
CA PRO A 43 -27.39 -4.38 14.86
C PRO A 43 -28.14 -3.23 14.17
N GLU A 44 -29.27 -2.78 14.74
CA GLU A 44 -30.06 -1.67 14.16
C GLU A 44 -29.24 -0.40 14.02
N ASN A 45 -28.38 -0.12 15.02
CA ASN A 45 -27.49 1.01 14.98
C ASN A 45 -26.74 0.98 13.66
N LEU A 46 -26.02 -0.09 13.27
CA LEU A 46 -25.23 -0.21 12.03
C LEU A 46 -25.93 0.29 10.74
N LEU A 47 -27.26 0.30 10.70
CA LEU A 47 -28.09 0.68 9.56
C LEU A 47 -28.66 2.10 9.63
N GLU A 48 -28.53 2.78 10.77
CA GLU A 48 -28.98 4.15 10.98
C GLU A 48 -28.16 5.13 10.13
N PRO A 49 -28.81 5.99 9.31
CA PRO A 49 -28.12 6.96 8.46
C PRO A 49 -27.35 8.06 9.20
N ASP A 50 -27.83 8.47 10.37
CA ASP A 50 -27.37 9.69 11.07
C ASP A 50 -26.27 9.44 12.11
N SER A 51 -25.82 8.20 12.24
CA SER A 51 -24.87 7.79 13.28
C SER A 51 -23.40 8.08 12.99
N GLY A 52 -23.10 8.67 11.82
CA GLY A 52 -21.73 8.84 11.35
C GLY A 52 -21.09 7.54 10.85
N THR A 53 -19.79 7.63 10.59
CA THR A 53 -18.94 6.52 10.13
C THR A 53 -18.69 5.50 11.22
N ARG A 54 -18.72 4.22 10.87
CA ARG A 54 -18.52 3.10 11.80
C ARG A 54 -17.33 2.23 11.42
N ARG A 55 -16.82 1.51 12.42
CA ARG A 55 -15.95 0.36 12.23
C ARG A 55 -16.77 -0.93 12.24
N VAL A 56 -16.45 -1.84 11.34
CA VAL A 56 -16.95 -3.21 11.29
C VAL A 56 -15.74 -4.11 11.18
N VAL A 57 -15.63 -5.09 12.05
CA VAL A 57 -14.58 -6.11 11.99
C VAL A 57 -15.15 -7.39 11.41
N GLY A 58 -14.30 -8.24 10.85
CA GLY A 58 -14.73 -9.46 10.22
C GLY A 58 -13.62 -10.49 10.06
N MET A 59 -14.02 -11.64 9.54
CA MET A 59 -13.13 -12.74 9.18
C MET A 59 -13.50 -13.16 7.75
N LEU A 60 -12.55 -13.04 6.84
CA LEU A 60 -12.64 -13.46 5.44
C LEU A 60 -11.77 -14.71 5.29
N ASP A 61 -12.38 -15.83 4.89
CA ASP A 61 -11.76 -17.16 4.96
C ASP A 61 -11.13 -17.41 6.35
N ASP A 62 -9.79 -17.38 6.46
CA ASP A 62 -9.02 -17.60 7.70
C ASP A 62 -8.20 -16.36 8.15
N ASP A 63 -8.49 -15.15 7.63
CA ASP A 63 -7.79 -13.93 8.04
C ASP A 63 -8.75 -12.84 8.54
N TYR A 64 -8.28 -12.07 9.52
CA TYR A 64 -9.05 -10.96 10.07
C TYR A 64 -9.07 -9.77 9.12
N VAL A 65 -10.19 -9.07 9.10
CA VAL A 65 -10.35 -7.83 8.36
C VAL A 65 -10.98 -6.77 9.24
N THR A 66 -10.47 -5.54 9.15
CA THR A 66 -11.09 -4.36 9.75
C THR A 66 -11.59 -3.45 8.64
N LEU A 67 -12.88 -3.16 8.63
CA LEU A 67 -13.53 -2.22 7.74
C LEU A 67 -13.76 -0.93 8.51
N ASP A 68 -13.23 0.18 8.00
CA ASP A 68 -13.37 1.48 8.64
C ASP A 68 -14.09 2.46 7.73
N ARG A 69 -14.67 3.50 8.34
CA ARG A 69 -15.49 4.50 7.66
C ARG A 69 -16.68 3.88 6.93
N CYS A 70 -17.34 2.92 7.57
CA CYS A 70 -18.53 2.27 7.06
C CYS A 70 -19.76 3.17 7.26
N PHE A 71 -20.60 3.32 6.23
CA PHE A 71 -21.87 4.04 6.33
C PHE A 71 -22.94 3.40 5.42
N PRO A 72 -24.23 3.43 5.81
CA PRO A 72 -25.30 2.84 5.02
C PRO A 72 -25.55 3.61 3.73
N VAL A 73 -25.67 2.89 2.60
CA VAL A 73 -25.92 3.49 1.27
C VAL A 73 -27.36 3.29 0.82
N HIS A 74 -27.96 2.14 1.14
CA HIS A 74 -29.33 1.84 0.77
C HIS A 74 -29.91 0.75 1.68
N THR A 75 -30.95 1.10 2.44
CA THR A 75 -31.68 0.16 3.29
C THR A 75 -33.10 0.01 2.71
N GLN A 76 -33.36 -1.05 1.95
CA GLN A 76 -34.76 -1.38 1.63
C GLN A 76 -35.40 -1.96 2.90
N MET A 77 -36.33 -1.21 3.49
CA MET A 77 -36.93 -1.48 4.82
C MET A 77 -37.75 -2.78 4.95
N PHE A 78 -37.85 -3.63 3.93
CA PHE A 78 -38.62 -4.88 4.02
C PHE A 78 -37.95 -6.01 3.25
N GLY A 79 -37.28 -6.93 3.96
CA GLY A 79 -36.74 -8.19 3.42
C GLY A 79 -35.58 -8.04 2.41
N GLY A 80 -35.03 -6.84 2.26
CA GLY A 80 -33.98 -6.53 1.27
C GLY A 80 -32.56 -6.70 1.80
N THR A 81 -31.64 -6.93 0.87
CA THR A 81 -30.19 -6.89 1.10
C THR A 81 -29.78 -5.51 1.62
N GLN A 82 -29.08 -5.48 2.76
CA GLN A 82 -28.56 -4.24 3.34
C GLN A 82 -27.13 -4.00 2.84
N ARG A 83 -26.80 -2.75 2.50
CA ARG A 83 -25.49 -2.39 1.96
C ARG A 83 -24.86 -1.24 2.72
N LEU A 84 -23.59 -1.43 3.07
CA LEU A 84 -22.72 -0.43 3.64
C LEU A 84 -21.67 -0.05 2.61
N SER A 85 -21.43 1.24 2.39
CA SER A 85 -20.19 1.69 1.76
C SER A 85 -19.09 1.54 2.77
N VAL A 86 -17.94 1.04 2.31
CA VAL A 86 -16.73 0.87 3.10
C VAL A 86 -15.68 1.82 2.54
N GLY A 87 -15.28 2.80 3.35
CA GLY A 87 -14.26 3.75 2.95
C GLY A 87 -12.87 3.13 2.87
N MET A 88 -12.60 2.14 3.73
CA MET A 88 -11.28 1.55 3.89
C MET A 88 -11.32 0.13 4.45
N VAL A 89 -10.35 -0.69 4.05
CA VAL A 89 -10.17 -2.06 4.53
C VAL A 89 -8.73 -2.26 4.99
N VAL A 90 -8.54 -2.82 6.18
CA VAL A 90 -7.25 -3.29 6.69
C VAL A 90 -7.31 -4.82 6.79
N LYS A 91 -6.55 -5.54 5.97
CA LYS A 91 -6.45 -7.01 6.02
C LYS A 91 -5.34 -7.43 6.97
N GLY A 92 -5.57 -8.52 7.68
CA GLY A 92 -4.59 -9.17 8.53
C GLY A 92 -4.66 -8.84 10.01
N ALA A 93 -5.60 -7.98 10.43
CA ALA A 93 -5.77 -7.56 11.82
C ALA A 93 -7.23 -7.25 12.16
N CYS A 94 -7.60 -7.54 13.41
CA CYS A 94 -8.85 -7.15 14.03
C CYS A 94 -8.57 -5.97 14.98
N PHE A 95 -9.10 -4.79 14.68
CA PHE A 95 -9.09 -3.65 15.60
C PHE A 95 -10.48 -3.55 16.24
N ASP A 96 -10.59 -4.04 17.47
CA ASP A 96 -11.83 -4.21 18.23
C ASP A 96 -12.18 -3.01 19.12
N ASP A 97 -11.39 -1.94 19.08
CA ASP A 97 -11.77 -0.63 19.60
C ASP A 97 -12.46 0.23 18.54
N ASP A 98 -13.25 1.21 18.97
CA ASP A 98 -13.82 2.29 18.13
C ASP A 98 -12.91 3.53 18.07
N GLY A 99 -11.66 3.42 18.52
CA GLY A 99 -10.67 4.50 18.51
C GLY A 99 -10.16 4.82 17.11
N GLU A 100 -9.39 5.89 16.95
CA GLU A 100 -8.74 6.19 15.67
C GLU A 100 -7.72 5.08 15.33
N LEU A 101 -7.66 4.62 14.09
CA LEU A 101 -6.64 3.64 13.71
C LEU A 101 -5.26 4.29 13.73
N GLU A 102 -4.35 3.69 14.47
CA GLU A 102 -2.98 4.15 14.58
C GLU A 102 -2.00 3.13 14.05
N PHE A 103 -0.91 3.60 13.44
CA PHE A 103 0.15 2.77 12.86
C PHE A 103 1.48 3.48 13.04
N ASN A 104 2.58 2.74 13.07
CA ASN A 104 3.93 3.32 13.13
C ASN A 104 4.66 3.27 11.79
N SER A 105 4.10 2.63 10.76
CA SER A 105 4.67 2.72 9.42
C SER A 105 3.64 2.55 8.32
N ILE A 106 3.94 3.19 7.19
CA ILE A 106 3.23 2.99 5.93
C ILE A 106 4.24 2.78 4.82
N SER A 107 3.98 1.78 3.99
CA SER A 107 4.80 1.46 2.84
C SER A 107 3.92 1.35 1.61
N PHE A 108 4.36 1.91 0.50
CA PHE A 108 3.54 2.08 -0.70
C PHE A 108 4.39 2.24 -1.95
N GLU A 109 3.75 2.08 -3.09
CA GLU A 109 4.33 2.34 -4.41
C GLU A 109 3.58 3.49 -5.07
N VAL A 110 4.24 4.20 -5.98
CA VAL A 110 3.65 5.31 -6.73
C VAL A 110 3.86 5.06 -8.21
N ASP A 111 2.81 5.18 -9.00
CA ASP A 111 2.88 5.08 -10.46
C ASP A 111 3.93 6.06 -11.01
N GLY A 112 4.75 5.62 -11.97
CA GLY A 112 5.77 6.47 -12.58
C GLY A 112 6.99 6.76 -11.70
N ALA A 113 7.02 6.30 -10.45
CA ALA A 113 8.19 6.45 -9.59
C ALA A 113 9.44 5.75 -10.15
N PRO A 114 9.38 4.53 -10.74
CA PRO A 114 10.56 3.92 -11.35
C PRO A 114 11.19 4.77 -12.45
N GLU A 115 10.38 5.37 -13.32
CA GLU A 115 10.84 6.24 -14.40
C GLU A 115 11.40 7.56 -13.86
N TRP A 116 10.76 8.14 -12.84
CA TRP A 116 11.25 9.35 -12.19
C TRP A 116 12.58 9.15 -11.45
N ILE A 117 12.73 8.01 -10.76
CA ILE A 117 13.97 7.60 -10.09
C ILE A 117 15.06 7.33 -11.13
N GLY A 118 14.72 6.71 -12.25
CA GLY A 118 15.64 6.51 -13.38
C GLY A 118 16.79 5.52 -13.12
N ARG A 119 16.73 4.76 -12.02
CA ARG A 119 17.75 3.77 -11.65
C ARG A 119 17.25 2.34 -11.93
N THR A 120 18.04 1.56 -12.66
CA THR A 120 17.76 0.15 -12.99
C THR A 120 18.81 -0.77 -12.36
N ALA A 121 18.35 -1.90 -11.83
CA ALA A 121 19.21 -2.99 -11.38
C ALA A 121 19.63 -3.92 -12.54
N VAL A 122 19.06 -3.75 -13.73
CA VAL A 122 19.30 -4.61 -14.89
C VAL A 122 20.30 -3.95 -15.82
N GLU A 123 21.44 -4.61 -16.00
CA GLU A 123 22.41 -4.34 -17.05
C GLU A 123 22.21 -5.34 -18.20
N ARG A 124 22.34 -4.87 -19.44
CA ARG A 124 22.13 -5.67 -20.66
C ARG A 124 23.37 -5.58 -21.54
N ASP A 125 23.97 -6.72 -21.86
CA ASP A 125 25.08 -6.80 -22.83
C ASP A 125 24.64 -7.63 -24.04
N TRP A 126 25.00 -7.15 -25.22
CA TRP A 126 24.68 -7.75 -26.51
C TRP A 126 25.98 -7.95 -27.27
N ARG A 127 26.33 -9.21 -27.52
CA ARG A 127 27.53 -9.56 -28.30
C ARG A 127 27.13 -10.24 -29.59
N HIS A 128 27.62 -9.70 -30.70
CA HIS A 128 27.58 -10.39 -31.98
C HIS A 128 28.81 -11.28 -32.08
N GLU A 129 28.59 -12.59 -32.12
CA GLU A 129 29.64 -13.54 -32.49
C GLU A 129 29.72 -13.73 -34.02
N PRO A 130 30.88 -14.15 -34.57
CA PRO A 130 31.10 -14.27 -36.01
C PRO A 130 30.25 -15.33 -36.75
N ALA A 131 29.41 -16.09 -36.04
CA ALA A 131 28.71 -17.27 -36.55
C ALA A 131 27.17 -17.19 -36.46
N ASP A 132 26.59 -16.00 -36.65
CA ASP A 132 25.14 -15.72 -36.59
C ASP A 132 24.46 -16.03 -35.23
N ALA A 133 25.24 -16.34 -34.20
CA ALA A 133 24.75 -16.46 -32.83
C ALA A 133 24.71 -15.08 -32.15
N MET A 134 23.52 -14.65 -31.73
CA MET A 134 23.35 -13.50 -30.85
C MET A 134 23.47 -13.97 -29.40
N GLN A 135 24.52 -13.52 -28.71
CA GLN A 135 24.64 -13.73 -27.27
C GLN A 135 24.03 -12.54 -26.55
N TYR A 136 23.03 -12.81 -25.71
CA TYR A 136 22.39 -11.83 -24.84
C TYR A 136 22.64 -12.22 -23.39
N SER A 137 23.20 -11.31 -22.59
CA SER A 137 23.35 -11.50 -21.16
C SER A 137 22.63 -10.42 -20.38
N LEU A 138 21.95 -10.86 -19.32
CA LEU A 138 21.31 -10.04 -18.32
C LEU A 138 22.09 -10.16 -17.02
N THR A 139 22.51 -9.03 -16.46
CA THR A 139 23.13 -8.99 -15.13
C THR A 139 22.25 -8.16 -14.21
N LEU A 140 21.91 -8.75 -13.06
CA LEU A 140 21.16 -8.09 -12.00
C LEU A 140 22.13 -7.57 -10.95
N ASN A 141 22.29 -6.25 -10.91
CA ASN A 141 23.07 -5.52 -9.92
C ASN A 141 22.10 -4.88 -8.91
N PRO A 142 21.97 -5.44 -7.69
CA PRO A 142 21.05 -4.89 -6.70
C PRO A 142 21.36 -3.42 -6.39
N ILE A 143 20.34 -2.58 -6.39
CA ILE A 143 20.47 -1.18 -5.95
C ILE A 143 20.32 -1.15 -4.44
N PRO A 144 21.24 -0.51 -3.69
CA PRO A 144 21.14 -0.43 -2.24
C PRO A 144 19.91 0.38 -1.82
N THR A 145 19.31 -0.01 -0.70
CA THR A 145 18.24 0.75 -0.06
C THR A 145 18.76 2.10 0.41
N GLU A 146 17.97 3.16 0.23
CA GLU A 146 18.28 4.51 0.67
C GLU A 146 17.38 4.89 1.83
N THR A 147 17.96 5.37 2.93
CA THR A 147 17.22 5.85 4.09
C THR A 147 17.69 7.25 4.47
N VAL A 148 16.74 8.11 4.82
CA VAL A 148 17.01 9.43 5.39
C VAL A 148 16.17 9.66 6.64
N ASP A 149 16.76 10.39 7.57
CA ASP A 149 16.05 10.84 8.77
C ASP A 149 15.05 11.94 8.40
N ALA A 150 13.89 11.91 9.05
CA ALA A 150 12.85 12.91 8.92
C ALA A 150 12.41 13.37 10.32
N PRO A 151 11.78 14.55 10.46
CA PRO A 151 11.31 15.03 11.77
C PRO A 151 10.29 14.14 12.48
N PHE A 152 9.76 13.12 11.80
CA PHE A 152 8.77 12.19 12.32
C PHE A 152 9.31 10.75 12.46
N GLY A 153 10.58 10.50 12.13
CA GLY A 153 11.19 9.17 12.10
C GLY A 153 12.12 9.04 10.89
N SER A 154 11.82 8.14 9.96
CA SER A 154 12.64 7.96 8.76
C SER A 154 11.84 7.71 7.49
N VAL A 155 12.46 8.00 6.35
CA VAL A 155 11.95 7.70 5.02
C VAL A 155 12.92 6.76 4.33
N THR A 156 12.42 5.65 3.81
CA THR A 156 13.22 4.63 3.13
C THR A 156 12.68 4.39 1.73
N LEU A 157 13.57 4.38 0.74
CA LEU A 157 13.31 3.94 -0.63
C LEU A 157 13.93 2.55 -0.83
N ARG A 158 13.06 1.54 -0.93
CA ARG A 158 13.46 0.15 -1.17
C ARG A 158 13.40 -0.19 -2.65
N TYR A 159 14.39 -0.98 -3.06
CA TYR A 159 14.55 -1.50 -4.40
C TYR A 159 14.27 -3.00 -4.37
N GLY A 160 13.18 -3.42 -5.00
CA GLY A 160 12.82 -4.83 -5.14
C GLY A 160 12.93 -5.31 -6.59
N TRP A 161 13.04 -6.63 -6.75
CA TRP A 161 12.81 -7.29 -8.02
C TRP A 161 12.22 -8.68 -7.78
N ARG A 162 11.45 -9.17 -8.74
CA ARG A 162 10.98 -10.55 -8.81
C ARG A 162 11.13 -11.06 -10.23
N THR A 163 11.39 -12.35 -10.37
CA THR A 163 11.37 -13.06 -11.64
C THR A 163 10.08 -13.87 -11.70
N ASP A 164 9.26 -13.62 -12.71
CA ASP A 164 8.14 -14.48 -13.02
C ASP A 164 8.66 -15.44 -14.11
N GLY A 165 9.00 -16.67 -13.71
CA GLY A 165 9.43 -17.75 -14.59
C GLY A 165 8.39 -18.86 -14.56
N GLY A 166 7.80 -19.18 -15.70
CA GLY A 166 6.89 -20.33 -15.82
C GLY A 166 7.66 -21.65 -15.86
N ASP A 167 6.94 -22.78 -15.70
CA ASP A 167 7.49 -24.12 -15.93
C ASP A 167 8.00 -24.32 -17.38
N ASP A 168 7.62 -23.42 -18.29
CA ASP A 168 8.14 -23.35 -19.65
C ASP A 168 9.39 -22.46 -19.71
N ALA A 169 10.53 -23.07 -20.05
CA ALA A 169 11.84 -22.43 -20.26
C ALA A 169 11.89 -21.40 -21.41
N SER A 170 10.75 -20.94 -21.91
CA SER A 170 10.63 -20.07 -23.09
C SER A 170 10.40 -18.60 -22.75
N GLN A 171 9.97 -18.26 -21.52
CA GLN A 171 9.74 -16.87 -21.11
C GLN A 171 10.07 -16.65 -19.62
N ASP A 172 11.07 -15.81 -19.38
CA ASP A 172 11.35 -15.22 -18.07
C ASP A 172 11.08 -13.72 -18.13
N SER A 173 10.29 -13.19 -17.18
CA SER A 173 10.11 -11.74 -17.00
C SER A 173 10.69 -11.27 -15.67
N ILE A 174 11.36 -10.12 -15.70
CA ILE A 174 11.92 -9.47 -14.51
C ILE A 174 11.09 -8.22 -14.21
N HIS A 175 10.47 -8.20 -13.03
CA HIS A 175 9.69 -7.07 -12.54
C HIS A 175 10.48 -6.35 -11.46
N GLN A 176 10.81 -5.07 -11.68
CA GLN A 176 11.44 -4.22 -10.67
C GLN A 176 10.39 -3.39 -9.95
N THR A 177 10.48 -3.34 -8.62
CA THR A 177 9.58 -2.53 -7.77
C THR A 177 10.38 -1.44 -7.04
N ARG A 178 9.71 -0.32 -6.79
CA ARG A 178 10.25 0.82 -6.03
C ARG A 178 9.22 1.19 -4.98
N ARG A 179 9.60 1.01 -3.72
CA ARG A 179 8.67 1.12 -2.61
C ARG A 179 9.16 2.15 -1.62
N PHE A 180 8.32 3.13 -1.34
CA PHE A 180 8.54 4.08 -0.26
C PHE A 180 8.07 3.46 1.05
N GLU A 181 8.77 3.75 2.12
CA GLU A 181 8.42 3.36 3.48
C GLU A 181 8.65 4.57 4.38
N LEU A 182 7.59 4.99 5.08
CA LEU A 182 7.64 6.03 6.09
C LEU A 182 7.53 5.32 7.44
N GLN A 183 8.59 5.40 8.24
CA GLN A 183 8.64 4.88 9.59
C GLN A 183 8.49 6.05 10.56
N PHE A 184 7.61 5.89 11.54
CA PHE A 184 7.34 6.86 12.60
C PHE A 184 7.90 6.36 13.92
N ASP A 185 8.35 7.28 14.76
CA ASP A 185 8.90 6.98 16.09
C ASP A 185 7.80 6.48 17.04
N ASP A 186 6.62 7.07 16.92
CA ASP A 186 5.43 6.74 17.71
C ASP A 186 4.28 6.25 16.81
N LEU A 187 3.28 5.63 17.43
CA LEU A 187 1.99 5.41 16.78
C LEU A 187 1.38 6.74 16.35
N GLN A 188 0.94 6.80 15.09
CA GLN A 188 0.31 7.97 14.51
C GLN A 188 -1.04 7.58 13.90
N PRO A 189 -2.05 8.46 13.97
CA PRO A 189 -3.29 8.29 13.24
C PRO A 189 -3.08 8.02 11.76
N LEU A 190 -3.82 7.06 11.20
CA LEU A 190 -3.68 6.67 9.80
C LEU A 190 -3.77 7.83 8.82
N ASP A 191 -4.62 8.82 9.10
CA ASP A 191 -4.75 10.03 8.28
C ASP A 191 -3.45 10.85 8.23
N GLN A 192 -2.64 10.84 9.29
CA GLN A 192 -1.33 11.46 9.27
C GLN A 192 -0.37 10.70 8.36
N LEU A 193 -0.35 9.38 8.42
CA LEU A 193 0.48 8.54 7.55
C LEU A 193 0.10 8.75 6.08
N LEU A 194 -1.20 8.71 5.76
CA LEU A 194 -1.72 8.93 4.42
C LEU A 194 -1.38 10.32 3.89
N ARG A 195 -1.53 11.37 4.71
CA ARG A 195 -1.12 12.74 4.31
C ARG A 195 0.37 12.82 3.95
N ARG A 196 1.24 12.14 4.70
CA ARG A 196 2.68 12.12 4.40
C ARG A 196 3.01 11.30 3.16
N ALA A 197 2.32 10.18 2.97
CA ALA A 197 2.46 9.36 1.77
C ALA A 197 1.98 10.11 0.51
N SER A 198 0.87 10.83 0.60
CA SER A 198 0.37 11.71 -0.47
C SER A 198 1.37 12.81 -0.84
N ALA A 199 2.12 13.37 0.11
CA ALA A 199 3.16 14.35 -0.23
C ALA A 199 4.27 13.76 -1.13
N VAL A 200 4.60 12.48 -0.97
CA VAL A 200 5.52 11.77 -1.89
C VAL A 200 4.85 11.57 -3.25
N GLN A 201 3.58 11.14 -3.28
CA GLN A 201 2.81 11.02 -4.52
C GLN A 201 2.73 12.36 -5.29
N ASP A 202 2.50 13.46 -4.59
CA ASP A 202 2.41 14.81 -5.16
C ASP A 202 3.74 15.20 -5.80
N LEU A 203 4.86 14.88 -5.15
CA LEU A 203 6.18 15.14 -5.71
C LEU A 203 6.40 14.40 -7.04
N VAL A 204 6.07 13.11 -7.10
CA VAL A 204 6.17 12.31 -8.33
C VAL A 204 5.18 12.82 -9.38
N THR A 205 3.98 13.23 -8.97
CA THR A 205 2.95 13.81 -9.84
C THR A 205 3.44 15.10 -10.51
N ILE A 206 4.05 15.99 -9.74
CA ILE A 206 4.65 17.23 -10.26
C ILE A 206 5.81 16.88 -11.19
N ALA A 207 6.71 15.99 -10.76
CA ALA A 207 7.87 15.60 -11.57
C ALA A 207 7.45 15.02 -12.93
N ALA A 208 6.39 14.22 -12.93
CA ALA A 208 5.82 13.61 -14.12
C ALA A 208 4.91 14.54 -14.94
N ASN A 209 4.59 15.73 -14.44
CA ASN A 209 3.55 16.62 -14.97
C ASN A 209 2.22 15.88 -15.27
N ARG A 210 1.88 14.91 -14.42
CA ARG A 210 0.73 14.01 -14.63
C ARG A 210 0.34 13.36 -13.33
N GLN A 211 -0.95 13.23 -13.09
CA GLN A 211 -1.49 12.59 -11.89
C GLN A 211 -1.00 11.14 -11.76
N ARG A 212 -0.41 10.82 -10.60
CA ARG A 212 0.04 9.47 -10.23
C ARG A 212 -0.78 8.95 -9.07
N ARG A 213 -1.03 7.63 -9.04
CA ARG A 213 -1.67 6.97 -7.90
C ARG A 213 -0.62 6.33 -7.02
N MET A 214 -0.84 6.45 -5.72
CA MET A 214 -0.29 5.52 -4.75
C MET A 214 -1.07 4.21 -4.75
N HIS A 215 -0.37 3.08 -4.68
CA HIS A 215 -0.95 1.75 -4.64
C HIS A 215 -0.11 0.80 -3.77
N SER A 216 -0.60 -0.44 -3.60
CA SER A 216 0.04 -1.48 -2.81
C SER A 216 0.35 -1.01 -1.39
N LEU A 217 -0.60 -0.34 -0.71
CA LEU A 217 -0.37 0.21 0.62
C LEU A 217 -0.29 -0.91 1.65
N VAL A 218 0.72 -0.83 2.51
CA VAL A 218 0.91 -1.73 3.65
C VAL A 218 1.19 -0.87 4.86
N VAL A 219 0.50 -1.13 5.96
CA VAL A 219 0.73 -0.46 7.24
C VAL A 219 1.20 -1.46 8.27
N THR A 220 1.84 -0.96 9.33
CA THR A 220 2.33 -1.80 10.41
C THR A 220 1.87 -1.24 11.75
N HIS A 221 1.44 -2.14 12.63
CA HIS A 221 1.11 -1.81 14.01
C HIS A 221 1.93 -2.72 14.95
N PRO A 222 2.63 -2.20 15.96
CA PRO A 222 3.44 -3.01 16.89
C PRO A 222 2.63 -4.08 17.63
N GLY A 223 1.36 -3.83 17.91
CA GLY A 223 0.45 -4.79 18.54
C GLY A 223 -0.08 -5.88 17.59
N ALA A 224 0.07 -5.72 16.28
CA ALA A 224 -0.34 -6.72 15.30
C ALA A 224 0.84 -7.69 15.04
N THR A 225 1.11 -8.60 15.98
CA THR A 225 2.15 -9.63 15.82
C THR A 225 1.57 -10.93 15.28
N ARG A 226 2.37 -11.75 14.58
CA ARG A 226 1.99 -13.14 14.27
C ARG A 226 1.82 -13.92 15.58
N GLU A 227 0.66 -14.53 15.78
CA GLU A 227 0.27 -15.25 17.01
C GLU A 227 1.26 -16.37 17.40
N ASP A 228 2.08 -16.86 16.47
CA ASP A 228 2.92 -18.04 16.66
C ASP A 228 4.38 -17.78 17.09
N VAL A 229 4.85 -16.53 17.19
CA VAL A 229 6.28 -16.26 17.46
C VAL A 229 6.50 -15.06 18.38
N THR A 230 6.83 -15.34 19.64
CA THR A 230 7.29 -14.33 20.60
C THR A 230 8.53 -13.61 20.05
N GLY A 231 8.44 -12.30 19.84
CA GLY A 231 9.54 -11.48 19.30
C GLY A 231 9.63 -11.47 17.77
N ALA A 232 8.63 -11.99 17.05
CA ALA A 232 8.55 -11.78 15.62
C ALA A 232 8.36 -10.30 15.28
N PRO A 233 8.89 -9.85 14.12
CA PRO A 233 8.58 -8.52 13.62
C PRO A 233 7.05 -8.36 13.45
N PRO A 234 6.52 -7.14 13.62
CA PRO A 234 5.11 -6.86 13.39
C PRO A 234 4.62 -7.39 12.02
N LYS A 235 3.41 -7.93 11.99
CA LYS A 235 2.78 -8.44 10.76
C LYS A 235 2.46 -7.23 9.85
N PRO A 236 2.92 -7.23 8.58
CA PRO A 236 2.48 -6.22 7.62
C PRO A 236 0.98 -6.40 7.34
N LEU A 237 0.23 -5.30 7.37
CA LEU A 237 -1.22 -5.28 7.16
C LEU A 237 -1.51 -4.60 5.82
N GLU A 238 -2.25 -5.27 4.94
CA GLU A 238 -2.62 -4.68 3.65
C GLU A 238 -3.72 -3.64 3.85
N LEU A 239 -3.49 -2.44 3.31
CA LEU A 239 -4.43 -1.33 3.40
C LEU A 239 -5.07 -1.08 2.03
N LEU A 240 -6.39 -1.23 1.94
CA LEU A 240 -7.16 -0.90 0.75
C LEU A 240 -7.93 0.39 0.99
N ILE A 241 -7.62 1.41 0.20
CA ILE A 241 -8.32 2.70 0.18
C ILE A 241 -8.82 2.99 -1.23
N ASN A 242 -9.96 3.70 -1.31
CA ASN A 242 -10.47 4.15 -2.57
C ASN A 242 -9.59 5.28 -3.10
N ASN A 243 -8.94 5.09 -4.24
CA ASN A 243 -8.03 6.06 -4.86
C ASN A 243 -8.59 6.56 -6.19
N ARG A 244 -9.85 7.01 -6.14
CA ARG A 244 -10.66 7.38 -7.32
C ARG A 244 -10.18 8.65 -8.04
N GLU A 245 -9.24 9.40 -7.48
CA GLU A 245 -8.78 10.63 -8.12
C GLU A 245 -7.92 10.31 -9.35
N GLY A 246 -8.57 10.42 -10.51
CA GLY A 246 -8.08 11.08 -11.73
C GLY A 246 -6.86 10.51 -12.46
N ALA A 247 -6.14 9.50 -11.94
CA ALA A 247 -5.01 9.01 -12.73
C ALA A 247 -5.50 8.33 -14.01
N GLU A 248 -4.96 8.84 -15.10
CA GLU A 248 -5.14 8.25 -16.42
C GLU A 248 -4.54 6.84 -16.42
N ALA A 249 -5.08 5.96 -17.27
CA ALA A 249 -4.52 4.62 -17.47
C ALA A 249 -2.99 4.69 -17.61
N SER A 250 -2.27 3.70 -17.07
CA SER A 250 -0.82 3.67 -16.93
C SER A 250 -0.09 3.77 -18.28
N VAL A 251 -0.03 4.98 -18.83
CA VAL A 251 0.79 5.30 -19.99
C VAL A 251 2.21 5.46 -19.49
N ARG A 252 3.12 4.67 -20.07
CA ARG A 252 4.56 4.74 -19.77
C ARG A 252 5.06 6.18 -19.87
N THR A 253 5.71 6.63 -18.82
CA THR A 253 6.38 7.93 -18.76
C THR A 253 7.72 7.80 -19.46
N ARG A 254 8.05 8.69 -20.40
CA ARG A 254 9.42 8.77 -20.91
C ARG A 254 10.22 9.70 -20.02
N SER A 255 11.53 9.50 -19.95
CA SER A 255 12.42 10.42 -19.23
C SER A 255 12.33 11.86 -19.76
N THR A 256 11.98 12.04 -21.03
CA THR A 256 11.76 13.34 -21.67
C THR A 256 10.49 14.06 -21.20
N ASP A 257 9.58 13.35 -20.55
CA ASP A 257 8.30 13.89 -20.09
C ASP A 257 8.40 14.44 -18.65
N LEU A 258 9.55 14.23 -17.99
CA LEU A 258 9.79 14.65 -16.61
C LEU A 258 10.22 16.13 -16.54
N LEU A 259 9.59 16.90 -15.65
CA LEU A 259 10.00 18.27 -15.32
C LEU A 259 11.33 18.29 -14.57
N PHE A 260 11.54 17.29 -13.71
CA PHE A 260 12.81 17.06 -13.02
C PHE A 260 12.94 15.58 -12.64
N THR A 261 14.18 15.12 -12.44
CA THR A 261 14.49 13.76 -12.01
C THR A 261 14.75 13.69 -10.50
N TYR A 262 14.72 12.48 -9.96
CA TYR A 262 15.09 12.21 -8.56
C TYR A 262 16.50 12.75 -8.21
N GLU A 263 17.48 12.57 -9.10
CA GLU A 263 18.85 13.07 -8.89
C GLU A 263 18.93 14.60 -8.89
N GLN A 264 18.09 15.28 -9.67
CA GLN A 264 18.06 16.75 -9.70
C GLN A 264 17.54 17.35 -8.38
N LEU A 265 16.81 16.59 -7.58
CA LEU A 265 16.44 16.95 -6.20
C LEU A 265 17.49 16.55 -5.15
N GLY A 266 18.60 15.93 -5.56
CA GLY A 266 19.62 15.41 -4.66
C GLY A 266 19.31 14.01 -4.11
N GLY A 267 18.39 13.28 -4.72
CA GLY A 267 17.95 11.94 -4.29
C GLY A 267 16.87 11.99 -3.22
N LEU A 268 16.86 11.00 -2.31
CA LEU A 268 15.90 10.95 -1.22
C LEU A 268 16.19 12.12 -0.28
N TRP A 269 15.28 13.08 -0.22
CA TRP A 269 15.45 14.30 0.54
C TRP A 269 14.18 14.64 1.30
N PHE A 270 14.36 15.00 2.58
CA PHE A 270 13.31 15.61 3.39
C PHE A 270 13.86 16.91 3.98
N PRO A 271 13.18 18.05 3.82
CA PRO A 271 13.63 19.30 4.42
C PRO A 271 13.62 19.15 5.95
N PRO A 272 14.69 19.55 6.65
CA PRO A 272 14.62 19.71 8.09
C PRO A 272 13.55 20.75 8.44
N ASN A 273 12.83 20.52 9.55
CA ASN A 273 11.96 21.54 10.13
C ASN A 273 12.72 22.87 10.18
N ARG A 274 12.10 23.95 9.67
CA ARG A 274 12.67 25.30 9.51
C ARG A 274 13.73 25.61 10.59
N GLY A 275 15.01 25.46 10.26
CA GLY A 275 16.13 25.76 11.18
C GLY A 275 17.39 24.89 11.06
N GLY A 276 17.34 23.72 10.42
CA GLY A 276 18.52 22.86 10.23
C GLY A 276 19.10 22.92 8.81
N LEU A 277 20.42 22.75 8.67
CA LEU A 277 21.07 22.50 7.37
C LEU A 277 20.62 21.14 6.79
N PRO A 278 20.63 20.96 5.45
CA PRO A 278 20.24 19.69 4.83
C PRO A 278 21.17 18.55 5.26
N TYR A 279 20.58 17.45 5.74
CA TYR A 279 21.27 16.18 5.94
C TYR A 279 21.33 15.42 4.61
N ALA A 280 22.52 15.00 4.20
CA ALA A 280 22.72 14.12 3.06
C ALA A 280 22.42 12.67 3.45
N ALA A 281 21.82 11.91 2.54
CA ALA A 281 21.51 10.50 2.73
C ALA A 281 22.78 9.69 3.08
N SER A 282 22.71 8.90 4.15
CA SER A 282 23.75 7.96 4.52
C SER A 282 23.57 6.68 3.70
N ARG A 283 24.56 6.33 2.86
CA ARG A 283 24.60 5.03 2.18
C ARG A 283 25.12 3.98 3.16
N SER A 284 24.24 3.18 3.78
CA SER A 284 24.67 2.02 4.57
C SER A 284 25.02 0.85 3.63
N GLY A 285 26.26 0.83 3.13
CA GLY A 285 26.84 -0.33 2.46
C GLY A 285 27.60 -1.19 3.46
N ALA A 286 26.99 -2.28 3.95
CA ALA A 286 27.74 -3.34 4.60
C ALA A 286 28.46 -4.16 3.52
N ALA A 287 29.71 -3.80 3.22
CA ALA A 287 30.62 -4.67 2.49
C ALA A 287 31.05 -5.80 3.44
N VAL A 288 30.52 -7.00 3.23
CA VAL A 288 31.14 -8.23 3.75
C VAL A 288 32.04 -8.75 2.64
N PHE A 289 33.35 -8.54 2.81
CA PHE A 289 34.37 -9.27 2.09
C PHE A 289 34.44 -10.69 2.66
N SER A 290 34.26 -11.69 1.80
CA SER A 290 34.90 -13.00 1.90
C SER A 290 34.82 -13.70 0.55
#